data_AF-A0A504ITQ7-F1
#
_entry.id   AF-A0A504ITQ7-F1
#
_cell.length_a   1.000
_cell.length_b   1.000
_cell.length_c   1.000
_cell.angle_alpha   90.00
_cell.angle_beta   90.00
_cell.angle_gamma   90.00
#
_symmetry.space_group_name_H-M   'P 1'
#
loop_
_entity.id
_entity.type
_entity.pdbx_description
1 polymer ?
#
loop_
_entity_poly.entity_id
_entity_poly.type
_entity_poly.pdbx_seq_one_letter_code
_entity_poly.pdbx_strand_id
1 'polypeptide(L)'
;MNRIIVLFILSILLGCSKDDDSQTSESNIDSEIIDENLEGAQNIFLATGIQLKQSRNDAPLKYGNPNIKMNGVIISPNPVIGNFMIETINSDNINSIWILKAKPEKKYQNENFEEILRTVSYKDNVLNDAAKLSVKDLTANNVLVNVEDLEAGYYRVFIKVGESLNWDNIYINGEGADSPEEIVSPWE
;
A
#
# COMPACT_ATOMS: atom_id res chain seq x y z
N MET A 1 38.83 -36.47 45.83
CA MET A 1 38.14 -35.17 45.97
C MET A 1 36.65 -35.41 45.79
N ASN A 2 35.91 -35.52 46.90
CA ASN A 2 34.44 -35.45 46.94
C ASN A 2 34.10 -34.49 48.07
N ARG A 3 33.52 -33.33 47.77
CA ARG A 3 33.00 -32.40 48.78
C ARG A 3 31.47 -32.43 48.71
N ILE A 4 30.88 -33.07 49.72
CA ILE A 4 29.46 -33.02 50.05
C ILE A 4 29.20 -31.61 50.59
N ILE A 5 28.29 -30.86 49.96
CA ILE A 5 27.79 -29.59 50.49
C ILE A 5 26.34 -29.81 50.91
N VAL A 6 26.11 -29.57 52.19
CA VAL A 6 24.87 -29.74 52.94
C VAL A 6 23.94 -28.57 52.68
N LEU A 7 22.66 -28.88 52.43
CA LEU A 7 21.55 -27.93 52.33
C LEU A 7 21.33 -27.19 53.66
N PHE A 8 21.15 -25.87 53.60
CA PHE A 8 20.60 -25.07 54.70
C PHE A 8 19.38 -24.30 54.16
N ILE A 9 18.20 -24.64 54.67
CA ILE A 9 16.94 -23.91 54.46
C ILE A 9 16.61 -23.20 55.76
N LEU A 10 16.39 -21.88 55.72
CA LEU A 10 15.58 -21.12 56.69
C LEU A 10 15.24 -19.74 56.08
N SER A 11 14.00 -19.54 55.60
CA SER A 11 12.90 -18.73 56.21
C SER A 11 13.27 -17.24 56.37
N ILE A 12 12.46 -16.22 56.01
CA ILE A 12 11.12 -15.88 56.50
C ILE A 12 10.46 -14.80 55.59
N LEU A 13 9.19 -15.05 55.27
CA LEU A 13 7.96 -14.24 55.10
C LEU A 13 7.91 -12.69 55.01
N LEU A 14 6.78 -12.28 54.40
CA LEU A 14 5.98 -11.01 54.47
C LEU A 14 6.28 -9.99 53.35
N GLY A 15 5.33 -9.41 52.61
CA GLY A 15 3.86 -9.43 52.59
C GLY A 15 3.32 -8.18 51.87
N CYS A 16 2.14 -8.28 51.23
CA CYS A 16 1.24 -7.22 50.68
C CYS A 16 1.82 -6.27 49.59
N SER A 17 1.09 -5.79 48.58
CA SER A 17 -0.27 -5.24 48.57
C SER A 17 -0.89 -5.30 47.17
N LYS A 18 -2.22 -5.13 47.19
CA LYS A 18 -3.21 -5.01 46.12
C LYS A 18 -2.97 -3.84 45.15
N ASP A 19 -3.62 -3.98 44.00
CA ASP A 19 -4.05 -2.99 42.99
C ASP A 19 -3.03 -2.57 41.92
N ASP A 20 -3.18 -3.11 40.70
CA ASP A 20 -3.66 -2.34 39.54
C ASP A 20 -3.79 -3.25 38.31
N ASP A 21 -5.03 -3.50 37.87
CA ASP A 21 -5.29 -3.97 36.51
C ASP A 21 -5.04 -2.79 35.55
N SER A 22 -3.79 -2.64 35.11
CA SER A 22 -3.45 -1.86 33.92
C SER A 22 -2.50 -2.66 33.05
N GLN A 23 -3.05 -3.61 32.29
CA GLN A 23 -2.42 -3.99 31.03
C GLN A 23 -2.88 -3.04 29.94
N THR A 24 -2.30 -1.85 29.96
CA THR A 24 -2.06 -1.06 28.75
C THR A 24 -1.10 -1.88 27.89
N SER A 25 -1.67 -2.79 27.09
CA SER A 25 -0.91 -3.39 25.99
C SER A 25 -0.91 -2.37 24.86
N GLU A 26 -0.02 -1.39 24.96
CA GLU A 26 0.46 -0.67 23.79
C GLU A 26 1.11 -1.71 22.88
N SER A 27 0.35 -2.23 21.92
CA SER A 27 0.92 -2.99 20.82
C SER A 27 1.78 -2.03 20.01
N ASN A 28 3.10 -2.14 20.19
CA ASN A 28 4.06 -1.69 19.21
C ASN A 28 3.69 -2.37 17.89
N ILE A 29 3.02 -1.64 17.00
CA ILE A 29 2.83 -2.07 15.61
C ILE A 29 4.16 -1.80 14.93
N ASP A 30 5.09 -2.74 15.13
CA ASP A 30 6.20 -2.92 14.19
C ASP A 30 5.56 -3.15 12.82
N SER A 31 6.02 -2.39 11.83
CA SER A 31 5.54 -2.42 10.45
C SER A 31 5.41 -3.84 9.94
N GLU A 32 4.16 -4.32 9.86
CA GLU A 32 3.86 -5.68 9.44
C GLU A 32 4.26 -5.85 7.98
N ILE A 33 5.19 -6.79 7.76
CA ILE A 33 5.71 -7.15 6.45
C ILE A 33 4.64 -8.01 5.79
N ILE A 34 3.88 -7.40 4.87
CA ILE A 34 2.75 -8.08 4.23
C ILE A 34 3.25 -9.15 3.24
N ASP A 35 2.92 -10.41 3.56
CA ASP A 35 3.07 -11.61 2.74
C ASP A 35 2.24 -11.50 1.43
N GLU A 36 2.74 -12.07 0.34
CA GLU A 36 2.01 -12.17 -0.93
C GLU A 36 0.70 -12.98 -0.82
N ASN A 37 0.57 -13.81 0.21
CA ASN A 37 -0.62 -14.61 0.54
C ASN A 37 -1.62 -13.90 1.47
N LEU A 38 -1.44 -12.60 1.75
CA LEU A 38 -2.28 -11.89 2.70
C LEU A 38 -3.72 -11.78 2.19
N GLU A 39 -4.64 -12.52 2.80
CA GLU A 39 -6.07 -12.24 2.65
C GLU A 39 -6.40 -10.99 3.48
N GLY A 40 -7.09 -10.00 2.88
CA GLY A 40 -7.53 -8.82 3.63
C GLY A 40 -7.51 -7.52 2.85
N ALA A 41 -7.91 -6.44 3.53
CA ALA A 41 -7.97 -5.08 2.99
C ALA A 41 -6.59 -4.50 2.60
N GLN A 42 -5.51 -5.08 3.13
CA GLN A 42 -4.12 -4.68 2.89
C GLN A 42 -3.42 -5.55 1.83
N ASN A 43 -4.14 -6.44 1.13
CA ASN A 43 -3.52 -7.24 0.07
C ASN A 43 -2.93 -6.32 -1.02
N ILE A 44 -1.69 -6.62 -1.45
CA ILE A 44 -0.93 -5.80 -2.40
C ILE A 44 -1.59 -5.74 -3.79
N PHE A 45 -2.26 -6.81 -4.21
CA PHE A 45 -2.94 -6.93 -5.51
C PHE A 45 -4.39 -6.45 -5.49
N LEU A 46 -4.93 -6.06 -4.34
CA LEU A 46 -6.33 -5.67 -4.21
C LEU A 46 -6.59 -4.25 -4.72
N ALA A 47 -7.64 -4.07 -5.53
CA ALA A 47 -8.21 -2.75 -5.86
C ALA A 47 -9.70 -2.70 -5.49
N THR A 48 -10.05 -1.84 -4.53
CA THR A 48 -11.43 -1.73 -3.98
C THR A 48 -12.21 -0.53 -4.52
N GLY A 49 -11.59 0.22 -5.43
CA GLY A 49 -12.13 1.38 -6.11
C GLY A 49 -11.05 2.02 -6.97
N ILE A 50 -11.43 3.04 -7.74
CA ILE A 50 -10.53 3.81 -8.59
C ILE A 50 -10.83 5.31 -8.50
N GLN A 51 -9.82 6.14 -8.77
CA GLN A 51 -9.97 7.57 -8.97
C GLN A 51 -9.69 7.92 -10.43
N LEU A 52 -10.74 8.24 -11.21
CA LEU A 52 -10.59 8.69 -12.59
C LEU A 52 -10.22 10.17 -12.62
N LYS A 53 -9.20 10.53 -13.40
CA LYS A 53 -8.62 11.87 -13.45
C LYS A 53 -7.91 12.10 -14.77
N GLN A 54 -8.25 13.14 -15.51
CA GLN A 54 -7.66 13.40 -16.83
C GLN A 54 -6.35 14.19 -16.73
N SER A 55 -6.28 15.16 -15.82
CA SER A 55 -5.10 16.00 -15.61
C SER A 55 -4.84 16.29 -14.14
N ARG A 56 -3.65 16.80 -13.84
CA ARG A 56 -3.23 17.26 -12.50
C ARG A 56 -4.23 18.18 -11.81
N ASN A 57 -4.90 19.06 -12.56
CA ASN A 57 -5.77 20.09 -12.00
C ASN A 57 -7.24 19.65 -11.82
N ASP A 58 -7.62 18.49 -12.35
CA ASP A 58 -9.01 18.03 -12.27
C ASP A 58 -9.36 17.46 -10.89
N ALA A 59 -10.59 17.64 -10.44
CA ALA A 59 -11.09 16.87 -9.30
C ALA A 59 -11.24 15.39 -9.74
N PRO A 60 -10.75 14.41 -8.95
CA PRO A 60 -10.91 13.01 -9.31
C PRO A 60 -12.37 12.57 -9.15
N LEU A 61 -12.86 11.77 -10.10
CA LEU A 61 -14.11 11.04 -9.96
C LEU A 61 -13.83 9.71 -9.26
N LYS A 62 -14.34 9.55 -8.04
CA LYS A 62 -14.14 8.35 -7.22
C LYS A 62 -15.27 7.34 -7.48
N TYR A 63 -14.88 6.09 -7.74
CA TYR A 63 -15.78 4.94 -7.84
C TYR A 63 -15.36 3.86 -6.85
N GLY A 64 -16.34 3.22 -6.20
CA GLY A 64 -16.10 2.31 -5.07
C GLY A 64 -15.44 2.99 -3.87
N ASN A 65 -14.61 2.24 -3.14
CA ASN A 65 -13.82 2.73 -2.01
C ASN A 65 -12.32 2.49 -2.27
N PRO A 66 -11.63 3.36 -3.02
CA PRO A 66 -10.24 3.14 -3.41
C PRO A 66 -9.32 2.99 -2.20
N ASN A 67 -8.62 1.86 -2.12
CA ASN A 67 -7.60 1.54 -1.11
C ASN A 67 -6.24 2.17 -1.46
N ILE A 68 -6.21 3.48 -1.54
CA ILE A 68 -5.06 4.26 -2.01
C ILE A 68 -4.32 4.91 -0.84
N LYS A 69 -3.03 5.18 -1.02
CA LYS A 69 -2.21 5.95 -0.07
C LYS A 69 -1.39 6.95 -0.87
N MET A 70 -1.92 8.16 -1.00
CA MET A 70 -1.30 9.21 -1.81
C MET A 70 -1.02 10.43 -0.95
N ASN A 71 0.25 10.77 -0.77
CA ASN A 71 0.66 12.00 -0.10
C ASN A 71 1.54 12.83 -1.02
N GLY A 72 0.97 13.87 -1.62
CA GLY A 72 1.72 14.78 -2.49
C GLY A 72 2.20 14.17 -3.81
N VAL A 73 1.62 13.03 -4.23
CA VAL A 73 1.87 12.40 -5.54
C VAL A 73 0.59 12.44 -6.36
N ILE A 74 0.71 12.63 -7.66
CA ILE A 74 -0.42 12.67 -8.60
C ILE A 74 -0.12 11.75 -9.77
N ILE A 75 -1.11 10.98 -10.20
CA ILE A 75 -1.06 10.15 -11.41
C ILE A 75 -2.15 10.64 -12.38
N SER A 76 -1.78 10.91 -13.63
CA SER A 76 -2.75 11.25 -14.68
C SER A 76 -2.20 11.03 -16.10
N PRO A 77 -3.04 10.70 -17.10
CA PRO A 77 -4.47 10.43 -16.96
C PRO A 77 -4.74 9.06 -16.31
N ASN A 78 -5.94 8.90 -15.78
CA ASN A 78 -6.53 7.63 -15.35
C ASN A 78 -8.01 7.65 -15.79
N PRO A 79 -8.44 6.82 -16.75
CA PRO A 79 -7.72 5.71 -17.37
C PRO A 79 -6.51 6.13 -18.21
N VAL A 80 -5.54 5.23 -18.32
CA VAL A 80 -4.29 5.41 -19.05
C VAL A 80 -4.44 4.91 -20.49
N ILE A 81 -3.93 5.67 -21.47
CA ILE A 81 -3.80 5.24 -22.87
C ILE A 81 -2.34 5.38 -23.27
N GLY A 82 -1.64 4.24 -23.35
CA GLY A 82 -0.22 4.14 -23.72
C GLY A 82 0.76 4.65 -22.64
N ASN A 83 0.57 5.85 -22.12
CA ASN A 83 1.43 6.42 -21.08
C ASN A 83 0.67 7.31 -20.10
N PHE A 84 1.28 7.53 -18.94
CA PHE A 84 0.80 8.46 -17.92
C PHE A 84 1.95 9.19 -17.23
N MET A 85 1.62 10.30 -16.59
CA MET A 85 2.54 11.09 -15.80
C MET A 85 2.37 10.80 -14.32
N ILE A 86 3.49 10.68 -13.61
CA ILE A 86 3.56 10.74 -12.15
C ILE A 86 4.25 12.04 -11.77
N GLU A 87 3.65 12.86 -10.92
CA GLU A 87 4.21 14.14 -10.45
C GLU A 87 4.17 14.24 -8.93
N THR A 88 5.20 14.84 -8.32
CA THR A 88 5.15 15.25 -6.92
C THR A 88 4.78 16.72 -6.77
N ILE A 89 3.94 17.04 -5.79
CA ILE A 89 3.47 18.41 -5.55
C ILE A 89 4.58 19.27 -4.93
N ASN A 90 5.39 18.68 -4.04
CA ASN A 90 6.42 19.37 -3.27
C ASN A 90 7.80 19.34 -3.93
N SER A 91 7.90 18.90 -5.19
CA SER A 91 9.17 18.70 -5.89
C SER A 91 10.11 17.67 -5.25
N ASP A 92 9.58 16.78 -4.41
CA ASP A 92 10.31 15.64 -3.88
C ASP A 92 10.66 14.67 -5.02
N ASN A 93 11.82 14.01 -4.89
CA ASN A 93 12.28 13.06 -5.90
C ASN A 93 11.52 11.73 -5.78
N ILE A 94 10.98 11.28 -6.91
CA ILE A 94 10.57 9.90 -7.11
C ILE A 94 11.84 9.06 -7.27
N ASN A 95 11.97 8.04 -6.44
CA ASN A 95 13.11 7.12 -6.43
C ASN A 95 12.81 5.84 -7.21
N SER A 96 11.58 5.34 -7.13
CA SER A 96 11.18 4.07 -7.76
C SER A 96 9.68 4.01 -8.01
N ILE A 97 9.30 3.29 -9.06
CA ILE A 97 7.92 3.05 -9.47
C ILE A 97 7.77 1.55 -9.73
N TRP A 98 6.67 0.96 -9.26
CA TRP A 98 6.27 -0.42 -9.56
C TRP A 98 4.81 -0.46 -9.99
N ILE A 99 4.52 -1.20 -11.06
CA ILE A 99 3.17 -1.38 -11.59
C ILE A 99 2.80 -2.86 -11.49
N LEU A 100 1.83 -3.15 -10.63
CA LEU A 100 1.37 -4.51 -10.34
C LEU A 100 -0.03 -4.71 -10.92
N LYS A 101 -0.30 -5.87 -11.52
CA LYS A 101 -1.67 -6.22 -11.94
C LYS A 101 -2.55 -6.30 -10.71
N ALA A 102 -3.69 -5.63 -10.73
CA ALA A 102 -4.62 -5.60 -9.62
C ALA A 102 -5.86 -6.44 -9.90
N LYS A 103 -6.46 -6.97 -8.83
CA LYS A 103 -7.74 -7.65 -8.84
C LYS A 103 -8.81 -6.68 -8.32
N PRO A 104 -9.74 -6.22 -9.18
CA PRO A 104 -10.85 -5.39 -8.75
C PRO A 104 -11.81 -6.23 -7.90
N GLU A 105 -12.21 -5.68 -6.75
CA GLU A 105 -13.00 -6.41 -5.77
C GLU A 105 -13.98 -5.46 -5.07
N LYS A 106 -15.26 -5.83 -5.02
CA LYS A 106 -16.33 -5.04 -4.36
C LYS A 106 -16.38 -5.23 -2.84
N LYS A 107 -15.49 -6.03 -2.25
CA LYS A 107 -15.35 -6.11 -0.78
C LYS A 107 -14.78 -4.81 -0.21
N TYR A 108 -14.89 -4.63 1.11
CA TYR A 108 -14.28 -3.52 1.86
C TYR A 108 -14.77 -2.10 1.53
N GLN A 109 -16.01 -1.97 1.01
CA GLN A 109 -16.56 -0.66 0.65
C GLN A 109 -16.81 0.27 1.84
N ASN A 110 -16.90 -0.30 3.05
CA ASN A 110 -17.14 0.45 4.29
C ASN A 110 -15.86 0.62 5.14
N GLU A 111 -14.71 0.15 4.66
CA GLU A 111 -13.44 0.25 5.39
C GLU A 111 -12.87 1.67 5.35
N ASN A 112 -12.25 2.09 6.45
CA ASN A 112 -11.52 3.34 6.53
C ASN A 112 -10.07 3.13 6.05
N PHE A 113 -9.84 3.18 4.73
CA PHE A 113 -8.51 2.98 4.17
C PHE A 113 -7.49 4.04 4.57
N GLU A 114 -7.91 5.26 4.91
CA GLU A 114 -6.99 6.28 5.41
C GLU A 114 -6.35 5.83 6.74
N GLU A 115 -7.13 5.21 7.62
CA GLU A 115 -6.65 4.67 8.88
C GLU A 115 -5.88 3.35 8.69
N ILE A 116 -6.45 2.41 7.94
CA ILE A 116 -5.85 1.08 7.71
C ILE A 116 -4.49 1.19 7.05
N LEU A 117 -4.33 2.09 6.06
CA LEU A 117 -3.11 2.17 5.26
C LEU A 117 -2.08 3.14 5.83
N ARG A 118 -2.39 3.86 6.93
CA ARG A 118 -1.50 4.85 7.53
C ARG A 118 -0.12 4.28 7.85
N THR A 119 -0.08 3.10 8.48
CA THR A 119 1.16 2.40 8.87
C THR A 119 1.59 1.33 7.88
N VAL A 120 0.76 1.00 6.90
CA VAL A 120 1.07 -0.02 5.89
C VAL A 120 2.18 0.45 4.97
N SER A 121 3.14 -0.44 4.74
CA SER A 121 4.19 -0.31 3.74
C SER A 121 4.54 -1.68 3.18
N TYR A 122 5.16 -1.72 2.01
CA TYR A 122 5.60 -2.94 1.36
C TYR A 122 7.09 -2.85 1.10
N LYS A 123 7.80 -3.98 1.26
CA LYS A 123 9.23 -4.01 0.98
C LYS A 123 9.51 -3.93 -0.51
N ASP A 124 10.56 -3.21 -0.88
CA ASP A 124 11.00 -3.07 -2.27
C ASP A 124 11.21 -4.43 -2.96
N ASN A 125 11.70 -5.46 -2.27
CA ASN A 125 11.88 -6.80 -2.86
C ASN A 125 10.54 -7.47 -3.21
N VAL A 126 9.53 -7.37 -2.33
CA VAL A 126 8.18 -7.87 -2.61
C VAL A 126 7.59 -7.15 -3.82
N LEU A 127 7.77 -5.83 -3.90
CA LEU A 127 7.32 -5.04 -5.06
C LEU A 127 8.05 -5.44 -6.35
N ASN A 128 9.36 -5.72 -6.27
CA ASN A 128 10.15 -6.16 -7.41
C ASN A 128 9.67 -7.50 -7.96
N ASP A 129 9.37 -8.45 -7.08
CA ASP A 129 8.98 -9.80 -7.46
C ASP A 129 7.57 -9.83 -8.05
N ALA A 130 6.69 -8.94 -7.59
CA ALA A 130 5.29 -8.85 -8.02
C ALA A 130 5.04 -7.97 -9.26
N ALA A 131 5.92 -7.02 -9.55
CA ALA A 131 5.70 -6.00 -10.58
C ALA A 131 5.70 -6.57 -12.01
N LYS A 132 4.78 -6.07 -12.84
CA LYS A 132 4.81 -6.27 -14.30
C LYS A 132 5.74 -5.28 -14.99
N LEU A 133 5.88 -4.08 -14.42
CA LEU A 133 6.81 -3.05 -14.85
C LEU A 133 7.40 -2.37 -13.62
N SER A 134 8.69 -2.09 -13.64
CA SER A 134 9.36 -1.31 -12.60
C SER A 134 10.37 -0.33 -13.19
N VAL A 135 10.45 0.85 -12.59
CA VAL A 135 11.48 1.86 -12.91
C VAL A 135 12.17 2.22 -11.62
N LYS A 136 13.50 2.11 -11.58
CA LYS A 136 14.31 2.27 -10.35
C LYS A 136 15.38 3.33 -10.54
N ASP A 137 16.01 3.70 -9.42
CA ASP A 137 17.14 4.64 -9.37
C ASP A 137 16.82 5.99 -10.03
N LEU A 138 15.57 6.43 -9.87
CA LEU A 138 15.08 7.69 -10.39
C LEU A 138 15.54 8.85 -9.51
N THR A 139 15.72 10.01 -10.13
CA THR A 139 15.98 11.28 -9.45
C THR A 139 15.24 12.38 -10.21
N ALA A 140 13.91 12.28 -10.22
CA ALA A 140 13.03 13.21 -10.90
C ALA A 140 11.76 13.45 -10.06
N ASN A 141 11.19 14.64 -10.14
CA ASN A 141 9.92 14.98 -9.50
C ASN A 141 8.70 14.75 -10.43
N ASN A 142 8.96 14.48 -11.71
CA ASN A 142 7.98 14.09 -12.71
C ASN A 142 8.53 12.95 -13.57
N VAL A 143 7.70 11.95 -13.85
CA VAL A 143 8.10 10.77 -14.61
C VAL A 143 7.00 10.39 -15.58
N LEU A 144 7.33 10.38 -16.87
CA LEU A 144 6.48 9.78 -17.91
C LEU A 144 6.70 8.26 -17.90
N VAL A 145 5.64 7.50 -17.72
CA VAL A 145 5.69 6.04 -17.70
C VAL A 145 4.96 5.49 -18.92
N ASN A 146 5.66 4.76 -19.78
CA ASN A 146 5.08 4.02 -20.89
C ASN A 146 4.60 2.65 -20.41
N VAL A 147 3.37 2.28 -20.76
CA VAL A 147 2.71 1.02 -20.44
C VAL A 147 2.08 0.34 -21.66
N GLU A 148 2.48 0.70 -22.88
CA GLU A 148 1.98 0.11 -24.12
C GLU A 148 2.20 -1.41 -24.20
N ASP A 149 3.24 -1.93 -23.53
CA ASP A 149 3.52 -3.36 -23.44
C ASP A 149 2.70 -4.09 -22.36
N LEU A 150 1.87 -3.37 -21.59
CA LEU A 150 1.00 -3.97 -20.58
C LEU A 150 -0.40 -4.24 -21.13
N GLU A 151 -0.97 -5.39 -20.78
CA GLU A 151 -2.35 -5.73 -21.11
C GLU A 151 -3.36 -4.77 -20.47
N ALA A 152 -4.50 -4.57 -21.14
CA ALA A 152 -5.59 -3.78 -20.57
C ALA A 152 -6.08 -4.32 -19.22
N GLY A 153 -6.58 -3.43 -18.36
CA GLY A 153 -7.23 -3.76 -17.09
C GLY A 153 -6.68 -2.99 -15.89
N TYR A 154 -7.00 -3.47 -14.69
CA TYR A 154 -6.67 -2.79 -13.44
C TYR A 154 -5.23 -3.06 -12.99
N TYR A 155 -4.58 -2.01 -12.52
CA TYR A 155 -3.25 -2.05 -11.94
C TYR A 155 -3.19 -1.20 -10.67
N ARG A 156 -2.19 -1.49 -9.85
CA ARG A 156 -1.80 -0.66 -8.71
C ARG A 156 -0.40 -0.14 -8.97
N VAL A 157 -0.23 1.17 -8.86
CA VAL A 157 1.03 1.86 -9.10
C VAL A 157 1.60 2.26 -7.74
N PHE A 158 2.73 1.69 -7.37
CA PHE A 158 3.48 2.05 -6.18
C PHE A 158 4.58 3.04 -6.54
N ILE A 159 4.70 4.13 -5.79
CA ILE A 159 5.67 5.21 -6.00
C ILE A 159 6.43 5.46 -4.69
N LYS A 160 7.74 5.29 -4.74
CA LYS A 160 8.64 5.63 -3.63
C LYS A 160 9.16 7.06 -3.80
N VAL A 161 8.91 7.89 -2.80
CA VAL A 161 9.37 9.28 -2.70
C VAL A 161 10.11 9.44 -1.38
N GLY A 162 11.43 9.53 -1.43
CA GLY A 162 12.28 9.41 -0.25
C GLY A 162 12.06 8.06 0.46
N GLU A 163 11.72 8.13 1.75
CA GLU A 163 11.39 6.95 2.57
C GLU A 163 9.89 6.58 2.50
N SER A 164 9.06 7.42 1.89
CA SER A 164 7.61 7.23 1.83
C SER A 164 7.21 6.40 0.62
N LEU A 165 6.40 5.36 0.86
CA LEU A 165 5.75 4.58 -0.18
C LEU A 165 4.30 5.05 -0.35
N ASN A 166 3.96 5.43 -1.58
CA ASN A 166 2.64 5.86 -2.01
C ASN A 166 2.08 4.86 -3.03
N TRP A 167 0.76 4.80 -3.20
CA TRP A 167 0.15 4.05 -4.29
C TRP A 167 -1.26 4.52 -4.64
N ASP A 168 -1.61 4.29 -5.90
CA ASP A 168 -2.94 4.52 -6.46
C ASP A 168 -3.35 3.34 -7.36
N ASN A 169 -4.65 3.24 -7.65
CA ASN A 169 -5.21 2.27 -8.57
C ASN A 169 -5.44 2.94 -9.92
N ILE A 170 -4.98 2.31 -11.00
CA ILE A 170 -5.17 2.78 -12.38
C ILE A 170 -5.88 1.75 -13.23
N TYR A 171 -6.46 2.21 -14.33
CA TYR A 171 -6.91 1.36 -15.42
C TYR A 171 -6.07 1.63 -16.65
N ILE A 172 -5.47 0.60 -17.23
CA ILE A 172 -4.81 0.68 -18.53
C ILE A 172 -5.84 0.30 -19.59
N ASN A 173 -6.12 1.24 -20.49
CA ASN A 173 -7.06 1.03 -21.58
C ASN A 173 -6.35 0.42 -22.79
N GLY A 174 -6.95 -0.62 -23.37
CA GLY A 174 -6.40 -1.31 -24.55
C GLY A 174 -6.78 -0.64 -25.87
N GLU A 175 -6.40 -1.26 -26.99
CA GLU A 175 -6.73 -0.80 -28.35
C GLU A 175 -8.24 -0.71 -28.64
N GLY A 176 -9.08 -1.33 -27.79
CA GLY A 176 -10.54 -1.33 -27.89
C GLY A 176 -11.27 -0.21 -27.12
N ALA A 177 -10.53 0.63 -26.36
CA ALA A 177 -11.04 1.72 -25.53
C ALA A 177 -12.32 1.38 -24.73
N ASP A 178 -12.15 0.75 -23.56
CA ASP A 178 -13.26 0.47 -22.63
C ASP A 178 -13.94 1.78 -22.19
N SER A 179 -15.27 1.73 -22.07
CA SER A 179 -16.04 2.88 -21.61
C SER A 179 -15.84 3.14 -20.12
N PRO A 180 -16.04 4.39 -19.63
CA PRO A 180 -16.01 4.67 -18.19
C PRO A 180 -16.90 3.73 -17.38
N GLU A 181 -18.08 3.36 -17.89
CA GLU A 181 -19.02 2.44 -17.25
C GLU A 181 -18.43 1.03 -17.11
N GLU A 182 -17.79 0.52 -18.16
CA GLU A 182 -17.12 -0.79 -18.12
C GLU A 182 -15.99 -0.80 -17.09
N ILE A 183 -15.21 0.28 -17.04
CA ILE A 183 -14.08 0.46 -16.12
C ILE A 183 -14.53 0.51 -14.65
N VAL A 184 -15.73 1.00 -14.35
CA VAL A 184 -16.19 1.15 -12.95
C VAL A 184 -17.15 0.05 -12.51
N SER A 185 -17.64 -0.74 -13.46
CA SER A 185 -18.60 -1.84 -13.23
C SER A 185 -18.23 -2.83 -12.12
N PRO A 186 -16.95 -3.11 -11.78
CA PRO A 186 -16.66 -4.01 -10.65
C PRO A 186 -17.11 -3.50 -9.28
N TRP A 187 -17.36 -2.19 -9.15
CA TRP A 187 -17.71 -1.56 -7.87
C TRP A 187 -19.13 -0.96 -7.83
N GLU A 188 -19.84 -0.92 -8.96
CA GLU A 188 -21.27 -0.56 -9.03
C GLU A 188 -22.16 -1.73 -8.56
#